data_AF-A0A3D0ZPR3-F1
#
_entry.id   AF-A0A3D0ZPR3-F1
#
_cell.length_a   1.000
_cell.length_b   1.000
_cell.length_c   1.000
_cell.angle_alpha   90.00
_cell.angle_beta   90.00
_cell.angle_gamma   90.00
#
_symmetry.space_group_name_H-M   'P 1'
#
loop_
_entity.id
_entity.type
_entity.pdbx_description
1 polymer ?
#
loop_
_entity_poly.entity_id
_entity_poly.type
_entity_poly.pdbx_seq_one_letter_code
_entity_poly.pdbx_strand_id
1 'polypeptide(L)'
;MTKETRRYSDRAHYISIVVSKRRRKLKMLAVEYLGNRCNICGYNSCLAALEFHHKEGQKKDFGLSCRGLTRSWEAIKKALEKCLLVCSNCHKEIHSGVVQLPSVTTAEKSGELRET
;
A
#
# COMPACT_ATOMS: atom_id res chain seq x y z
N MET A 1 19.92 5.78 36.59
CA MET A 1 18.66 5.42 35.90
C MET A 1 17.66 6.56 36.14
N THR A 2 17.29 7.30 35.10
CA THR A 2 16.30 8.38 35.23
C THR A 2 14.93 7.76 35.54
N LYS A 3 14.31 8.16 36.66
CA LYS A 3 12.96 7.69 37.02
C LYS A 3 11.96 8.19 35.98
N GLU A 4 11.10 7.29 35.52
CA GLU A 4 10.00 7.61 34.61
C GLU A 4 9.01 8.57 35.29
N THR A 5 8.79 9.75 34.71
CA THR A 5 7.96 10.83 35.29
C THR A 5 6.59 10.99 34.64
N ARG A 6 6.24 10.14 33.67
CA ARG A 6 4.96 10.21 32.94
C ARG A 6 3.75 10.07 33.87
N ARG A 7 2.82 11.02 33.76
CA ARG A 7 1.50 10.98 34.42
C ARG A 7 0.50 10.22 33.56
N TYR A 8 -0.60 9.74 34.17
CA TYR A 8 -1.69 9.08 33.43
C TYR A 8 -2.27 9.99 32.32
N SER A 9 -2.35 11.31 32.55
CA SER A 9 -2.78 12.31 31.56
C SER A 9 -1.94 12.28 30.28
N ASP A 10 -0.66 11.94 30.37
CA ASP A 10 0.27 11.93 29.24
C ASP A 10 0.09 10.69 28.36
N ARG A 11 -0.63 9.68 28.86
CA ARG A 11 -0.80 8.38 28.21
C ARG A 11 -1.49 8.50 26.86
N ALA A 12 -2.55 9.31 26.75
CA ALA A 12 -3.30 9.47 25.51
C ALA A 12 -2.42 10.09 24.40
N HIS A 13 -1.69 11.15 24.74
CA HIS A 13 -0.77 11.81 23.82
C HIS A 13 0.38 10.87 23.40
N TYR A 14 0.99 10.17 24.36
CA TYR A 14 2.00 9.17 24.09
C TYR A 14 1.50 8.06 23.14
N ILE A 15 0.32 7.49 23.41
CA ILE A 15 -0.30 6.46 22.56
C ILE A 15 -0.49 6.98 21.14
N SER A 16 -0.99 8.21 20.98
CA SER A 16 -1.19 8.83 19.66
C SER A 16 0.13 8.94 18.88
N ILE A 17 1.21 9.38 19.54
CA ILE A 17 2.54 9.49 18.93
C ILE A 17 3.06 8.12 18.50
N VAL A 18 3.02 7.11 19.38
CA VAL A 18 3.57 5.78 19.04
C VAL A 18 2.77 5.09 17.95
N VAL A 19 1.44 5.25 17.94
CA VAL A 19 0.58 4.71 16.87
C VAL A 19 0.89 5.39 15.54
N SER A 20 1.06 6.71 15.53
CA SER A 20 1.42 7.47 14.33
C SER A 20 2.80 7.08 13.79
N LYS A 21 3.80 6.92 14.66
CA LYS A 21 5.13 6.42 14.30
C LYS A 21 5.06 5.01 13.69
N ARG A 22 4.31 4.09 14.30
CA ARG A 22 4.13 2.73 13.79
C ARG A 22 3.45 2.72 12.41
N ARG A 23 2.39 3.50 12.22
CA ARG A 23 1.69 3.61 10.94
C ARG A 23 2.60 4.13 9.83
N ARG A 24 3.42 5.15 10.10
CA ARG A 24 4.41 5.67 9.14
C ARG A 24 5.42 4.60 8.72
N LYS A 25 5.96 3.84 9.69
CA LYS A 25 6.88 2.73 9.42
C LYS A 25 6.24 1.65 8.54
N LEU A 26 5.01 1.23 8.86
CA LEU A 26 4.30 0.21 8.08
C LEU A 26 3.95 0.72 6.67
N LYS A 27 3.59 2.00 6.52
CA LYS A 27 3.35 2.61 5.20
C LYS A 27 4.61 2.55 4.33
N MET A 28 5.76 2.92 4.87
CA MET A 28 7.05 2.82 4.16
C MET A 28 7.32 1.40 3.68
N LEU A 29 7.24 0.41 4.58
CA LEU A 29 7.45 -0.99 4.23
C LEU A 29 6.46 -1.49 3.16
N ALA A 30 5.20 -1.07 3.25
CA ALA A 30 4.16 -1.43 2.29
C ALA A 30 4.40 -0.81 0.89
N VAL A 31 4.89 0.43 0.85
CA VAL A 31 5.27 1.11 -0.40
C VAL A 31 6.50 0.42 -1.03
N GLU A 32 7.48 0.08 -0.21
CA GLU A 32 8.68 -0.65 -0.64
C GLU A 32 8.34 -2.03 -1.20
N TYR A 33 7.45 -2.76 -0.53
CA TYR A 33 6.96 -4.06 -1.00
C TYR A 33 6.30 -4.01 -2.39
N LEU A 34 5.65 -2.90 -2.74
CA LEU A 34 4.98 -2.70 -4.03
C LEU A 34 5.86 -1.98 -5.07
N GLY A 35 7.16 -1.79 -4.79
CA GLY A 35 8.12 -1.28 -5.77
C GLY A 35 8.42 0.23 -5.73
N ASN A 36 8.02 0.94 -4.66
CA ASN A 36 8.36 2.34 -4.37
C ASN A 36 7.89 3.40 -5.40
N ARG A 37 7.12 3.04 -6.42
CA ARG A 37 6.68 3.95 -7.48
C ARG A 37 5.24 3.70 -7.87
N CYS A 38 4.59 4.73 -8.43
CA CYS A 38 3.30 4.56 -9.06
C CYS A 38 3.40 3.60 -10.25
N ASN A 39 2.54 2.58 -10.29
CA ASN A 39 2.49 1.59 -11.38
C ASN A 39 1.96 2.15 -12.72
N ILE A 40 1.42 3.37 -12.72
CA ILE A 40 0.87 4.03 -13.92
C ILE A 40 1.86 5.05 -14.47
N CYS A 41 2.19 6.08 -13.68
CA CYS A 41 3.02 7.20 -14.13
C CYS A 41 4.46 7.18 -13.61
N GLY A 42 4.85 6.19 -12.79
CA GLY A 42 6.21 6.08 -12.25
C GLY A 42 6.56 7.04 -11.11
N TYR A 43 5.63 7.91 -10.66
CA TYR A 43 5.86 8.85 -9.55
C TYR A 43 6.40 8.16 -8.29
N ASN A 44 7.51 8.66 -7.74
CA ASN A 44 8.18 8.11 -6.55
C ASN A 44 8.76 9.18 -5.59
N SER A 45 8.48 10.46 -5.82
CA SER A 45 9.15 11.55 -5.10
C SER A 45 8.62 11.77 -3.68
N CYS A 46 7.33 11.49 -3.42
CA CYS A 46 6.71 11.68 -2.12
C CYS A 46 5.91 10.46 -1.68
N LEU A 47 6.34 9.83 -0.58
CA LEU A 47 5.64 8.69 0.04
C LEU A 47 4.20 9.01 0.45
N ALA A 48 3.92 10.27 0.83
CA ALA A 48 2.59 10.69 1.27
C ALA A 48 1.60 10.81 0.10
N ALA A 49 2.10 11.07 -1.12
CA ALA A 49 1.29 11.14 -2.34
C ALA A 49 1.06 9.76 -2.98
N LEU A 50 1.61 8.69 -2.41
CA LEU A 50 1.40 7.32 -2.86
C LEU A 50 0.26 6.66 -2.08
N GLU A 51 -0.69 6.09 -2.80
CA GLU A 51 -1.93 5.50 -2.32
C GLU A 51 -2.07 4.04 -2.80
N PHE A 52 -2.84 3.25 -2.04
CA PHE A 52 -3.09 1.84 -2.36
C PHE A 52 -4.47 1.72 -3.00
N HIS A 53 -4.48 1.44 -4.30
CA HIS A 53 -5.69 1.16 -5.05
C HIS A 53 -5.97 -0.35 -5.01
N HIS A 54 -7.23 -0.76 -4.85
CA HIS A 54 -7.59 -2.18 -4.82
C HIS A 54 -7.90 -2.65 -6.23
N LYS A 55 -7.42 -3.83 -6.63
CA LYS A 55 -7.79 -4.43 -7.92
C LYS A 55 -9.28 -4.77 -7.92
N GLU A 56 -9.98 -4.50 -9.01
CA GLU A 56 -11.41 -4.81 -9.15
C GLU A 56 -11.67 -6.32 -8.98
N GLY A 57 -12.81 -6.67 -8.36
CA GLY A 57 -13.21 -8.05 -8.10
C GLY A 57 -12.71 -8.67 -6.79
N GLN A 58 -11.76 -8.04 -6.09
CA GLN A 58 -11.28 -8.52 -4.78
C GLN A 58 -12.07 -7.85 -3.65
N LYS A 59 -12.85 -8.62 -2.87
CA LYS A 59 -13.50 -8.11 -1.64
C LYS A 59 -12.44 -7.54 -0.71
N LYS A 60 -12.66 -6.30 -0.23
CA LYS A 60 -11.80 -5.65 0.76
C LYS A 60 -11.95 -6.38 2.10
N ASP A 61 -10.88 -7.01 2.57
CA ASP A 61 -10.83 -7.52 3.96
C ASP A 61 -10.74 -6.34 4.94
N PHE A 62 -9.94 -5.32 4.60
CA PHE A 62 -9.86 -4.04 5.29
C PHE A 62 -9.12 -3.01 4.41
N GLY A 63 -9.40 -1.72 4.59
CA GLY A 63 -8.68 -0.67 3.86
C GLY A 63 -7.27 -0.46 4.41
N LEU A 64 -6.24 -0.55 3.55
CA LEU A 64 -4.83 -0.21 3.84
C LEU A 64 -4.58 1.30 4.04
N SER A 65 -5.59 2.03 4.52
CA SER A 65 -5.47 3.42 4.96
C SER A 65 -4.78 3.52 6.32
N CYS A 66 -4.78 4.72 6.90
CA CYS A 66 -4.25 4.98 8.24
C CYS A 66 -4.81 4.02 9.32
N ARG A 67 -6.05 3.53 9.19
CA ARG A 67 -6.65 2.59 10.15
C ARG A 67 -6.20 1.14 9.94
N GLY A 68 -5.96 0.71 8.70
CA GLY A 68 -5.51 -0.65 8.37
C GLY A 68 -4.05 -0.92 8.75
N LEU A 69 -3.22 0.11 8.79
CA LEU A 69 -1.81 0.05 9.20
C LEU A 69 -1.59 -0.08 10.72
N THR A 70 -2.47 -0.86 11.37
CA THR A 70 -2.38 -1.22 12.79
C THR A 70 -2.28 -2.73 12.99
N ARG A 71 -2.41 -3.51 11.92
CA ARG A 71 -2.36 -4.99 11.92
C ARG A 71 -0.93 -5.52 11.87
N SER A 72 -0.79 -6.84 11.94
CA SER A 72 0.50 -7.52 11.76
C SER A 72 1.00 -7.32 10.33
N TRP A 73 2.32 -7.44 10.16
CA TRP A 73 2.96 -7.25 8.86
C TRP A 73 2.52 -8.32 7.85
N GLU A 74 2.27 -9.54 8.31
CA GLU A 74 1.81 -10.66 7.51
C GLU A 74 0.40 -10.41 6.97
N ALA A 75 -0.50 -9.86 7.79
CA ALA A 75 -1.84 -9.48 7.36
C ALA A 75 -1.80 -8.33 6.33
N ILE A 76 -0.89 -7.36 6.54
CA ILE A 76 -0.68 -6.26 5.61
C ILE A 76 -0.16 -6.78 4.26
N LYS A 77 0.83 -7.68 4.26
CA LYS A 77 1.34 -8.33 3.04
C LYS A 77 0.25 -8.99 2.21
N LYS A 78 -0.58 -9.82 2.84
CA LYS A 78 -1.73 -10.48 2.18
C LYS A 78 -2.71 -9.48 1.56
N ALA A 79 -2.93 -8.34 2.22
CA ALA A 79 -3.77 -7.28 1.65
C ALA A 79 -3.08 -6.54 0.50
N LEU A 80 -1.76 -6.35 0.55
CA LEU A 80 -0.99 -5.66 -0.49
C LEU A 80 -0.98 -6.43 -1.82
N GLU A 81 -1.01 -7.76 -1.82
CA GLU A 81 -1.10 -8.60 -3.03
C GLU A 81 -2.34 -8.27 -3.90
N LYS A 82 -3.42 -7.86 -3.22
CA LYS A 82 -4.70 -7.46 -3.82
C LYS A 82 -4.73 -5.98 -4.24
N CYS A 83 -3.66 -5.24 -3.96
CA CYS A 83 -3.56 -3.81 -4.19
C CYS A 83 -2.52 -3.46 -5.26
N LEU A 84 -2.59 -2.22 -5.73
CA LEU A 84 -1.65 -1.57 -6.61
C LEU A 84 -1.21 -0.26 -5.98
N LEU A 85 0.06 0.09 -6.16
CA LEU A 85 0.61 1.34 -5.72
C LEU A 85 0.42 2.40 -6.82
N VAL A 86 -0.28 3.47 -6.50
CA VAL A 86 -0.56 4.57 -7.44
C VAL A 86 -0.38 5.92 -6.77
N CYS A 87 -0.08 6.99 -7.50
CA CYS A 87 -0.08 8.33 -6.92
C CYS A 87 -1.52 8.85 -6.75
N SER A 88 -1.72 9.88 -5.93
CA SER A 88 -3.05 10.46 -5.67
C SER A 88 -3.76 10.94 -6.95
N ASN A 89 -3.03 11.38 -7.97
CA ASN A 89 -3.63 11.79 -9.25
C ASN A 89 -4.15 10.56 -10.01
N CYS A 90 -3.27 9.59 -10.28
CA CYS A 90 -3.67 8.36 -10.96
C CYS A 90 -4.76 7.59 -10.18
N HIS A 91 -4.74 7.64 -8.85
CA HIS A 91 -5.80 7.04 -8.04
C HIS A 91 -7.17 7.66 -8.33
N LYS A 92 -7.24 9.00 -8.40
CA LYS A 92 -8.46 9.72 -8.75
C LYS A 92 -8.87 9.46 -10.20
N GLU A 93 -7.91 9.44 -11.12
CA GLU A 93 -8.14 9.15 -12.55
C GLU A 93 -8.73 7.75 -12.76
N ILE A 94 -8.30 6.75 -11.99
CA ILE A 94 -8.90 5.41 -12.02
C ILE A 94 -10.37 5.48 -11.56
N HIS A 95 -10.67 6.15 -10.44
CA HIS A 95 -12.04 6.28 -9.95
C HIS A 95 -12.94 7.08 -10.91
N SER A 96 -12.37 8.01 -11.68
CA SER A 96 -13.10 8.76 -12.71
C SER A 96 -13.15 8.06 -14.07
N GLY A 97 -12.55 6.87 -14.22
CA GLY A 97 -12.50 6.13 -15.48
C GLY A 97 -11.62 6.75 -16.57
N VAL A 98 -10.75 7.70 -16.21
CA VAL A 98 -9.83 8.38 -17.15
C VAL A 98 -8.64 7.48 -17.51
N VAL A 99 -8.18 6.68 -16.54
CA VAL A 99 -7.08 5.74 -16.73
C VAL A 99 -7.55 4.33 -16.39
N GLN A 100 -7.30 3.39 -17.31
CA GLN A 100 -7.52 1.97 -17.06
C GLN A 100 -6.27 1.33 -16.45
N LEU A 101 -6.49 0.35 -15.57
CA LEU A 101 -5.40 -0.44 -15.01
C LEU A 101 -4.71 -1.24 -16.12
N PRO A 102 -3.37 -1.43 -16.06
CA PRO A 102 -2.69 -2.27 -17.03
C PRO A 102 -3.25 -3.69 -16.96
N SER A 103 -3.97 -4.10 -18.01
CA SER A 103 -4.45 -5.47 -18.17
C SER A 103 -3.23 -6.37 -18.33
N VAL A 104 -3.08 -7.36 -17.45
CA VAL A 104 -2.03 -8.38 -17.57
C VAL A 104 -2.24 -9.10 -18.89
N THR A 105 -1.43 -8.81 -19.90
CA THR A 105 -1.28 -9.68 -21.06
C THR A 105 -0.57 -10.93 -20.59
N THR A 106 -1.32 -12.01 -20.34
CA THR A 106 -0.74 -13.35 -20.34
C THR A 106 -0.19 -13.57 -21.74
N ALA A 107 1.12 -13.39 -21.92
CA ALA A 107 1.82 -13.83 -23.11
C ALA A 107 1.69 -15.36 -23.15
N GLU A 108 0.71 -15.85 -23.91
CA GLU A 108 0.66 -17.25 -24.31
C GLU A 108 1.97 -17.54 -25.03
N LYS A 109 2.78 -18.44 -24.46
CA LYS A 109 3.97 -18.97 -25.13
C LYS A 109 3.47 -19.79 -26.32
N SER A 110 3.32 -19.17 -27.47
CA SER A 110 3.25 -19.87 -28.75
C SER A 110 4.67 -20.34 -29.11
N GLY A 111 4.82 -21.65 -29.35
CA GLY A 111 5.97 -22.18 -30.10
C GLY A 111 6.73 -23.31 -29.42
N GLU A 112 6.22 -24.54 -29.55
CA GLU A 112 7.06 -25.67 -29.95
C GLU A 112 6.37 -26.35 -31.14
N LEU A 113 6.61 -25.83 -32.35
CA LEU A 113 6.49 -26.62 -33.57
C LEU A 113 7.63 -27.63 -33.54
N ARG A 114 7.32 -28.91 -33.33
CA ARG A 114 8.23 -30.01 -33.66
C ARG A 114 8.07 -30.30 -35.14
N GLU A 115 9.01 -29.82 -35.93
CA GLU A 115 9.27 -30.35 -37.25
C GLU A 115 10.25 -31.52 -37.13
N THR A 116 9.94 -32.57 -37.90
CA THR A 116 10.69 -33.82 -38.18
C THR A 116 10.69 -34.92 -37.12
#